data_AF-A0A819NW66-F1
#
_entry.id   AF-A0A819NW66-F1
#
_cell.length_a   1.000
_cell.length_b   1.000
_cell.length_c   1.000
_cell.angle_alpha   90.00
_cell.angle_beta   90.00
_cell.angle_gamma   90.00
#
_symmetry.space_group_name_H-M   'P 1'
#
loop_
_entity.id
_entity.type
_entity.pdbx_description
1 polymer ?
#
loop_
_entity_poly.entity_id
_entity_poly.type
_entity_poly.pdbx_seq_one_letter_code
_entity_poly.pdbx_strand_id
1 'polypeptide(L)'
;TFRLFFFDTVLLVMGIGTSTPLPKLQEIHMSPGDDETFQPAPLSIDADGFIVALNIDQEEEILKFFEKHGVVVVANVLTDEQCERSVDDVWRFLQEMFNPDIQRDQPETWSYKWPCFSKM
;
A
#
# COMPACT_ATOMS: atom_id res chain seq x y z
N THR A 1 4.72 -11.61 -20.56
CA THR A 1 5.62 -11.21 -19.47
C THR A 1 4.79 -10.64 -18.34
N PHE A 2 4.51 -11.44 -17.30
CA PHE A 2 3.82 -10.96 -16.11
C PHE A 2 4.86 -10.29 -15.21
N ARG A 3 4.86 -8.95 -15.16
CA ARG A 3 5.57 -8.21 -14.11
C ARG A 3 4.63 -8.14 -12.92
N LEU A 4 4.89 -8.96 -11.89
CA LEU A 4 4.38 -8.66 -10.55
C LEU A 4 5.07 -7.37 -10.11
N PHE A 5 4.37 -6.25 -10.21
CA PHE A 5 4.72 -5.06 -9.46
C PHE A 5 4.34 -5.34 -8.01
N PHE A 6 5.31 -5.82 -7.22
CA PHE A 6 5.22 -5.64 -5.77
C PHE A 6 5.22 -4.13 -5.57
N PHE A 7 4.10 -3.59 -5.11
CA PHE A 7 3.95 -2.17 -4.84
C PHE A 7 5.04 -1.75 -3.86
N ASP A 8 6.00 -0.95 -4.33
CA ASP A 8 6.95 -0.15 -3.54
C ASP A 8 6.25 0.93 -2.67
N THR A 9 4.94 0.83 -2.50
CA THR A 9 4.11 1.79 -1.77
C THR A 9 3.75 1.19 -0.43
N VAL A 10 4.51 1.54 0.60
CA VAL A 10 4.03 1.42 1.98
C VAL A 10 2.88 2.40 2.13
N LEU A 11 1.64 1.89 2.19
CA LEU A 11 0.48 2.67 2.62
C LEU A 11 0.67 2.98 4.11
N LEU A 12 1.34 4.09 4.40
CA LEU A 12 1.64 4.49 5.76
C LEU A 12 0.38 5.13 6.40
N VAL A 13 -0.44 4.31 7.07
CA VAL A 13 -1.46 4.79 7.99
C VAL A 13 -0.75 5.24 9.27
N MET A 14 -0.17 6.45 9.28
CA MET A 14 0.36 7.02 10.53
C MET A 14 -0.79 7.41 11.46
N GLY A 15 -1.05 6.54 12.44
CA GLY A 15 -1.75 6.93 13.66
C GLY A 15 -0.88 7.85 14.49
N ILE A 16 -0.89 9.15 14.19
CA ILE A 16 -0.25 10.17 15.02
C ILE A 16 -1.04 10.33 16.32
N GLY A 17 -0.52 9.70 17.37
CA GLY A 17 -0.84 10.00 18.75
C GLY A 17 -0.27 11.38 19.13
N THR A 18 -0.93 12.44 18.68
CA THR A 18 -0.78 13.77 19.25
C THR A 18 -2.16 14.32 19.55
N SER A 19 -2.33 14.80 20.78
CA SER A 19 -3.54 15.37 21.38
C SER A 19 -3.96 16.69 20.69
N THR A 20 -4.28 16.62 19.41
CA THR A 20 -4.99 17.66 18.68
C THR A 20 -6.48 17.39 18.88
N PRO A 21 -7.31 18.35 19.32
CA PRO A 21 -8.74 18.13 19.39
C PRO A 21 -9.22 17.75 17.99
N LEU A 22 -9.71 16.52 17.87
CA LEU A 22 -10.33 16.00 16.66
C LEU A 22 -11.30 17.08 16.15
N PRO A 23 -11.23 17.48 14.86
CA PRO A 23 -12.31 18.26 14.29
C PRO A 23 -13.58 17.49 14.59
N LYS A 24 -14.58 18.16 15.19
CA LYS A 24 -15.87 17.55 15.50
C LYS A 24 -16.30 16.80 14.25
N LEU A 25 -16.33 15.46 14.33
CA LEU A 25 -16.96 14.63 13.33
C LEU A 25 -18.36 15.20 13.18
N GLN A 26 -18.61 15.93 12.09
CA GLN A 26 -19.95 16.35 11.77
C GLN A 26 -20.72 15.03 11.67
N GLU A 27 -21.74 14.89 12.52
CA GLU A 27 -22.65 13.76 12.45
C GLU A 27 -23.14 13.70 11.03
N ILE A 28 -22.72 12.67 10.30
CA ILE A 28 -23.15 12.42 8.94
C ILE A 28 -24.63 12.09 9.11
N HIS A 29 -25.49 13.08 8.84
CA HIS A 29 -26.94 12.90 8.87
C HIS A 29 -27.26 12.01 7.67
N MET A 30 -27.22 10.70 7.87
CA MET A 30 -27.57 9.73 6.85
C MET A 30 -29.07 9.82 6.64
N SER A 31 -29.46 10.62 5.65
CA SER A 31 -30.82 10.63 5.13
C SER A 31 -31.08 9.27 4.48
N PRO A 32 -32.13 8.52 4.88
CA PRO A 32 -32.43 7.23 4.30
C PRO A 32 -33.03 7.46 2.90
N GLY A 33 -32.19 7.58 1.88
CA GLY A 33 -32.66 7.81 0.52
C GLY A 33 -31.60 8.20 -0.50
N ASP A 34 -30.41 8.64 -0.08
CA ASP A 34 -29.35 8.97 -1.01
C ASP A 34 -28.45 7.74 -1.21
N ASP A 35 -28.56 7.15 -2.39
CA ASP A 35 -27.57 6.22 -2.95
C ASP A 35 -26.27 7.01 -3.18
N GLU A 36 -25.60 7.38 -2.07
CA GLU A 36 -24.33 8.10 -2.02
C GLU A 36 -23.26 7.17 -2.59
N THR A 37 -23.26 7.05 -3.91
CA THR A 37 -22.22 6.37 -4.65
C THR A 37 -20.93 7.12 -4.35
N PHE A 38 -20.06 6.54 -3.54
CA PHE A 38 -18.76 7.11 -3.23
C PHE A 38 -18.02 7.40 -4.55
N GLN A 39 -17.88 8.68 -4.88
CA GLN A 39 -17.10 9.14 -6.03
C GLN A 39 -15.76 9.68 -5.51
N PRO A 40 -14.70 8.84 -5.46
CA PRO A 40 -13.40 9.32 -5.01
C PRO A 40 -12.92 10.44 -5.92
N ALA A 41 -12.39 11.50 -5.32
CA ALA A 41 -11.71 12.55 -6.07
C ALA A 41 -10.57 11.91 -6.89
N PRO A 42 -10.43 12.25 -8.18
CA PRO A 42 -9.40 11.66 -9.02
C PRO A 42 -8.01 11.95 -8.44
N LEU A 43 -7.18 10.91 -8.36
CA LEU A 43 -5.80 11.03 -7.90
C LEU A 43 -4.93 11.64 -9.00
N SER A 44 -3.90 12.38 -8.60
CA SER A 44 -2.93 12.93 -9.53
C SER A 44 -2.01 11.81 -10.01
N ILE A 45 -1.90 11.66 -11.33
CA ILE A 45 -1.11 10.61 -11.99
C ILE A 45 0.12 11.24 -12.65
N ASP A 46 1.27 10.57 -12.59
CA ASP A 46 2.53 10.96 -13.23
C ASP A 46 2.59 10.55 -14.73
N ALA A 47 3.75 10.78 -15.36
CA ALA A 47 3.95 10.46 -16.77
C ALA A 47 3.94 8.95 -17.08
N ASP A 48 4.22 8.12 -16.08
CA ASP A 48 4.32 6.67 -16.19
C ASP A 48 3.00 5.96 -15.83
N GLY A 49 1.98 6.72 -15.43
CA GLY A 49 0.66 6.20 -15.09
C GLY A 49 0.51 5.80 -13.62
N PHE A 50 1.43 6.20 -12.75
CA PHE A 50 1.36 5.94 -11.31
C PHE A 50 0.86 7.17 -10.54
N ILE A 51 0.39 6.96 -9.31
CA ILE A 51 0.03 8.09 -8.43
C ILE A 51 1.31 8.87 -8.12
N VAL A 52 1.23 10.20 -8.21
CA VAL A 52 2.36 11.09 -7.89
C VAL A 52 2.91 10.75 -6.49
N ALA A 53 4.19 10.41 -6.45
CA ALA A 53 4.90 10.13 -5.21
C ALA A 53 5.57 11.41 -4.68
N LEU A 54 5.52 11.59 -3.36
CA LEU A 54 6.15 12.71 -2.64
C LEU A 54 7.36 12.19 -1.87
N ASN A 55 8.41 13.00 -1.72
CA ASN A 55 9.52 12.63 -0.85
C ASN A 55 9.17 12.90 0.62
N ILE A 56 9.82 12.17 1.53
CA ILE A 56 9.54 12.22 2.96
C ILE A 56 9.79 13.61 3.60
N ASP A 57 10.61 14.44 2.97
CA ASP A 57 10.91 15.81 3.37
C ASP A 57 9.82 16.82 2.98
N GLN A 58 8.83 16.43 2.16
CA GLN A 58 7.73 17.28 1.72
C GLN A 58 6.50 17.18 2.66
N GLU A 59 6.71 17.33 3.97
CA GLU A 59 5.69 17.11 5.02
C GLU A 59 4.38 17.87 4.78
N GLU A 60 4.46 19.18 4.48
CA GLU A 60 3.27 20.00 4.23
C GLU A 60 2.48 19.54 2.99
N GLU A 61 3.18 19.09 1.96
CA GLU A 61 2.55 18.61 0.73
C GLU A 61 1.89 17.25 0.97
N ILE A 62 2.54 16.37 1.73
CA ILE A 62 2.00 15.09 2.16
C ILE A 62 0.70 15.29 2.95
N LEU A 63 0.69 16.21 3.92
CA LEU A 63 -0.51 16.54 4.71
C LEU A 63 -1.63 17.07 3.81
N LYS A 64 -1.36 18.07 2.96
CA LYS A 64 -2.36 18.63 2.03
C LYS A 64 -2.91 17.57 1.07
N PHE A 65 -2.04 16.69 0.57
CA PHE A 65 -2.43 15.63 -0.36
C PHE A 65 -3.30 14.59 0.36
N PHE A 66 -2.91 14.19 1.57
CA PHE A 66 -3.69 13.27 2.40
C PHE A 66 -5.04 13.84 2.82
N GLU A 67 -5.12 15.10 3.25
CA GLU A 67 -6.40 15.75 3.60
C GLU A 67 -7.36 15.81 2.41
N LYS A 68 -6.83 16.00 1.20
CA LYS A 68 -7.63 16.09 -0.03
C LYS A 68 -8.08 14.73 -0.57
N HIS A 69 -7.19 13.73 -0.53
CA HIS A 69 -7.36 12.47 -1.24
C HIS A 69 -7.54 11.25 -0.32
N GLY A 70 -7.24 11.37 0.98
CA GLY A 70 -7.28 10.28 1.96
C GLY A 70 -6.16 9.25 1.84
N VAL A 71 -5.23 9.44 0.90
CA VAL A 71 -4.08 8.56 0.62
C VAL A 71 -2.92 9.39 0.11
N VAL A 72 -1.69 8.91 0.31
CA VAL A 72 -0.46 9.50 -0.20
C VAL A 72 0.54 8.40 -0.52
N VAL A 73 1.36 8.61 -1.56
CA VAL A 73 2.49 7.74 -1.90
C VAL A 73 3.77 8.48 -1.51
N VAL A 74 4.59 7.86 -0.67
CA VAL A 74 5.88 8.44 -0.25
C VAL A 74 7.01 7.65 -0.92
N ALA A 75 7.84 8.34 -1.70
CA ALA A 75 8.99 7.78 -2.38
C ALA A 75 10.19 7.65 -1.45
N ASN A 76 11.11 6.75 -1.80
CA ASN A 76 12.44 6.63 -1.19
C ASN A 76 12.41 6.40 0.33
N VAL A 77 11.37 5.74 0.84
CA VAL A 77 11.24 5.40 2.27
C VAL A 77 12.20 4.28 2.66
N LEU A 78 12.44 3.35 1.73
CA LEU A 78 13.37 2.25 1.88
C LEU A 78 14.50 2.41 0.86
N THR A 79 15.71 2.03 1.26
CA THR A 79 16.82 1.91 0.31
C THR A 79 16.66 0.65 -0.53
N ASP A 80 17.32 0.60 -1.69
CA ASP A 80 17.31 -0.56 -2.58
C ASP A 80 17.71 -1.85 -1.83
N GLU A 81 18.72 -1.78 -0.95
CA GLU A 81 19.16 -2.92 -0.15
C GLU A 81 18.10 -3.37 0.86
N GLN A 82 17.32 -2.43 1.42
CA GLN A 82 16.23 -2.75 2.33
C GLN A 82 15.06 -3.40 1.60
N CYS A 83 14.76 -2.95 0.37
CA CYS A 83 13.77 -3.57 -0.49
C CYS A 83 14.18 -4.99 -0.86
N GLU A 84 15.41 -5.19 -1.32
CA GLU A 84 15.95 -6.52 -1.65
C GLU A 84 15.88 -7.47 -0.46
N ARG A 85 16.32 -7.02 0.72
CA ARG A 85 16.24 -7.81 1.95
C ARG A 85 14.81 -8.18 2.31
N SER A 86 13.86 -7.24 2.17
CA SER A 86 12.45 -7.53 2.44
C SER A 86 11.88 -8.59 1.50
N VAL A 87 12.28 -8.57 0.22
CA VAL A 87 11.89 -9.59 -0.74
C VAL A 87 12.48 -10.94 -0.35
N ASP A 88 13.76 -10.98 0.01
CA ASP A 88 14.43 -12.21 0.45
C ASP A 88 13.80 -12.80 1.72
N ASP A 89 13.42 -11.95 2.67
CA ASP A 89 12.73 -12.37 3.89
C ASP A 89 11.38 -13.02 3.61
N VAL A 90 10.60 -12.48 2.66
CA VAL A 90 9.33 -13.10 2.21
C VAL A 90 9.59 -14.46 1.56
N TRP A 91 10.58 -14.56 0.67
CA TRP A 91 10.90 -15.84 0.03
C TRP A 91 11.40 -16.88 1.03
N ARG A 92 12.25 -16.49 1.97
CA ARG A 92 12.69 -17.35 3.07
C ARG A 92 11.50 -17.84 3.89
N PHE A 93 10.59 -16.94 4.27
CA PHE A 93 9.37 -17.31 4.98
C PHE A 93 8.51 -18.32 4.18
N LEU A 94 8.33 -18.10 2.88
CA LEU A 94 7.57 -19.03 2.02
C LEU A 94 8.21 -20.43 1.97
N GLN A 95 9.53 -20.49 1.85
CA GLN A 95 10.29 -21.74 1.77
C GLN A 95 10.30 -22.50 3.10
N GLU A 96 10.52 -21.79 4.21
CA GLU A 96 10.62 -22.39 5.54
C GLU A 96 9.25 -22.82 6.09
N MET A 97 8.20 -22.02 5.87
CA MET A 97 6.89 -22.26 6.49
C MET A 97 5.95 -23.11 5.66
N PHE A 98 6.09 -23.13 4.33
CA PHE A 98 5.12 -23.78 3.45
C PHE A 98 5.75 -24.87 2.58
N ASN A 99 6.70 -24.49 1.72
CA ASN A 99 7.26 -25.43 0.76
C ASN A 99 8.69 -25.05 0.34
N PRO A 100 9.71 -25.84 0.68
CA PRO A 100 11.10 -25.53 0.33
C PRO A 100 11.36 -25.57 -1.19
N ASP A 101 10.48 -26.21 -1.97
CA ASP A 101 10.64 -26.33 -3.42
C ASP A 101 10.04 -25.15 -4.20
N ILE A 102 9.53 -24.11 -3.53
CA ILE A 102 9.10 -22.87 -4.18
C ILE A 102 10.32 -22.00 -4.49
N GLN A 103 10.49 -21.63 -5.77
CA GLN A 103 11.66 -20.89 -6.22
C GLN A 103 11.27 -19.52 -6.77
N ARG A 104 11.96 -18.47 -6.31
CA ARG A 104 11.74 -17.08 -6.73
C ARG A 104 11.85 -16.89 -8.23
N ASP A 105 12.82 -17.54 -8.87
CA ASP A 105 13.13 -17.31 -10.29
C ASP A 105 12.46 -18.32 -11.23
N GLN A 106 11.64 -19.24 -10.71
CA GLN A 106 10.92 -20.26 -11.48
C GLN A 106 9.42 -20.15 -11.25
N PRO A 107 8.71 -19.26 -11.97
CA PRO A 107 7.28 -19.03 -11.80
C PRO A 107 6.41 -20.28 -11.94
N GLU A 108 6.86 -21.27 -12.71
CA GLU A 108 6.21 -22.58 -12.84
C GLU A 108 6.03 -23.28 -11.49
N THR A 109 6.96 -23.07 -10.55
CA THR A 109 6.88 -23.67 -9.21
C THR A 109 5.77 -23.06 -8.36
N TRP A 110 5.30 -21.84 -8.66
CA TRP A 110 4.32 -21.13 -7.83
C TRP A 110 2.93 -21.75 -7.97
N SER A 111 2.54 -22.13 -9.19
CA SER A 111 1.17 -22.53 -9.52
C SER A 111 0.56 -23.64 -8.63
N TYR A 112 1.39 -24.55 -8.12
CA TYR A 112 0.96 -25.66 -7.26
C TYR A 112 1.62 -25.68 -5.88
N LYS A 113 2.66 -24.86 -5.64
CA LYS A 113 3.38 -24.77 -4.36
C LYS A 113 3.10 -23.48 -3.59
N TRP A 114 2.33 -22.55 -4.16
CA TRP A 114 1.95 -21.32 -3.48
C TRP A 114 1.09 -21.62 -2.24
N PRO A 115 1.27 -20.89 -1.13
CA PRO A 115 0.42 -21.05 0.05
C PRO A 115 -1.05 -20.78 -0.27
N CYS A 116 -1.92 -21.76 0.00
CA CYS A 116 -3.36 -21.58 -0.04
C CYS A 116 -3.87 -21.22 1.36
N PHE A 117 -4.11 -19.93 1.61
CA PHE A 117 -4.58 -19.44 2.90
C PHE A 117 -6.07 -19.68 3.17
N SER A 118 -6.80 -20.36 2.28
CA SER A 118 -8.24 -20.58 2.39
C SER A 118 -8.69 -21.53 3.52
N LYS A 119 -7.77 -21.94 4.41
CA LYS A 119 -8.03 -22.89 5.51
C LYS A 119 -7.36 -22.52 6.84
N MET A 120 -6.83 -21.30 6.98
CA MET A 120 -6.52 -20.74 8.31
C MET A 120 -7.76 -20.04 8.87
#